data_AF-A0A7V6YGK2-F1
#
_entry.id   AF-A0A7V6YGK2-F1
#
_cell.length_a   1.000
_cell.length_b   1.000
_cell.length_c   1.000
_cell.angle_alpha   90.00
_cell.angle_beta   90.00
_cell.angle_gamma   90.00
#
_symmetry.space_group_name_H-M   'P 1'
#
loop_
_entity.id
_entity.type
_entity.pdbx_description
1 polymer ?
#
loop_
_entity_poly.entity_id
_entity_poly.type
_entity_poly.pdbx_seq_one_letter_code
_entity_poly.pdbx_strand_id
1 'polypeptide(L)' 'MALIGKEISDFTVKAFVDGDFKDVSKADVLGKWSVFVFYPADFTFVCPT' A
#
# COMPACT_ATOMS: atom_id res chain seq x y z
N MET A 1 -1.59 17.64 7.83
CA MET A 1 -3.06 17.56 7.95
C MET A 1 -3.46 16.09 7.95
N ALA A 2 -4.31 15.66 8.88
CA ALA A 2 -4.81 14.28 8.90
C ALA A 2 -5.75 14.01 7.71
N LEU A 3 -5.76 12.78 7.21
CA LEU A 3 -6.60 12.34 6.08
C LEU A 3 -7.85 11.56 6.52
N ILE A 4 -8.21 11.63 7.81
CA ILE A 4 -9.37 10.91 8.36
C ILE A 4 -10.66 11.37 7.66
N GLY A 5 -11.48 10.40 7.24
CA GLY A 5 -12.76 10.63 6.57
C GLY A 5 -12.65 11.08 5.11
N LYS A 6 -11.43 11.21 4.56
CA LYS A 6 -11.24 11.51 3.14
C LYS A 6 -11.20 10.23 2.32
N GLU A 7 -11.72 10.32 1.11
CA GLU A 7 -11.56 9.26 0.12
C GLU A 7 -10.08 9.13 -0.27
N ILE A 8 -9.63 7.91 -0.52
CA ILE A 8 -8.28 7.64 -1.01
C ILE A 8 -8.10 8.21 -2.42
N SER A 9 -6.93 8.81 -2.66
CA SER A 9 -6.55 9.30 -3.97
C SER A 9 -6.41 8.16 -4.97
N ASP A 10 -6.56 8.48 -6.25
CA ASP A 10 -6.27 7.52 -7.32
C ASP A 10 -4.78 7.18 -7.32
N PHE A 11 -4.47 5.90 -7.49
CA PHE A 11 -3.11 5.39 -7.58
C PHE A 11 -3.06 4.18 -8.51
N THR A 12 -1.89 3.93 -9.07
CA THR A 12 -1.51 2.67 -9.70
C THR A 12 -0.02 2.49 -9.48
N VAL A 13 0.37 1.39 -8.86
CA VAL A 13 1.76 1.13 -8.46
C VAL A 13 2.12 -0.33 -8.74
N LYS A 14 3.42 -0.59 -8.96
CA LYS A 14 3.96 -1.95 -9.01
C LYS A 14 4.12 -2.48 -7.58
N ALA A 15 3.61 -3.67 -7.32
CA ALA A 15 3.77 -4.40 -6.07
C ALA A 15 4.38 -5.78 -6.34
N PHE A 16 5.19 -6.27 -5.41
CA PHE A 16 5.69 -7.64 -5.44
C PHE A 16 4.77 -8.53 -4.61
N VAL A 17 4.13 -9.52 -5.23
CA VAL A 17 3.11 -10.39 -4.62
C VAL A 17 3.30 -11.81 -5.13
N ASP A 18 3.43 -12.78 -4.22
CA ASP A 18 3.60 -14.21 -4.54
C ASP A 18 4.77 -14.52 -5.49
N GLY A 19 5.87 -13.77 -5.37
CA GLY A 19 7.07 -13.99 -6.19
C GLY A 19 7.09 -13.25 -7.54
N ASP A 20 6.09 -12.43 -7.84
CA ASP A 20 5.97 -11.73 -9.13
C ASP A 20 5.53 -10.27 -8.97
N PHE A 21 5.75 -9.46 -10.01
CA PHE A 21 5.31 -8.08 -10.07
C PHE A 21 3.88 -7.96 -10.61
N LYS A 22 3.02 -7.28 -9.86
CA LYS A 22 1.63 -7.00 -10.24
C LYS A 22 1.37 -5.49 -10.14
N ASP A 23 0.49 -4.97 -11.01
CA ASP A 23 -0.04 -3.63 -10.83
C ASP A 23 -1.17 -3.66 -9.80
N VAL A 24 -1.15 -2.73 -8.86
CA VAL A 24 -2.20 -2.53 -7.86
C VAL A 24 -2.71 -1.11 -7.96
N SER A 25 -4.03 -0.96 -8.01
CA SER A 25 -4.72 0.30 -8.20
C SER A 25 -5.77 0.53 -7.12
N LYS A 26 -6.35 1.75 -7.10
CA LYS A 26 -7.51 2.06 -6.26
C LYS A 26 -8.66 1.07 -6.46
N ALA A 27 -8.91 0.62 -7.68
CA ALA A 27 -10.02 -0.29 -7.97
C ALA A 27 -9.87 -1.64 -7.25
N ASP A 28 -8.63 -2.12 -7.07
CA ASP A 28 -8.34 -3.42 -6.46
C ASP A 28 -8.61 -3.46 -4.94
N VAL A 29 -8.63 -2.29 -4.29
CA VAL A 29 -8.80 -2.16 -2.84
C VAL A 29 -10.22 -1.74 -2.41
N LEU A 30 -11.06 -1.30 -3.35
CA LEU A 30 -12.45 -0.93 -3.08
C LEU A 30 -13.33 -2.17 -2.86
N GLY A 31 -14.37 -2.03 -2.05
CA GLY A 31 -15.29 -3.12 -1.71
C GLY A 31 -14.76 -4.09 -0.65
N LYS A 32 -13.56 -3.86 -0.12
CA LYS A 32 -12.93 -4.61 0.97
C LYS A 32 -12.36 -3.65 2.01
N TRP A 33 -12.20 -4.13 3.24
CA TRP A 33 -11.39 -3.43 4.23
C TRP A 33 -9.92 -3.58 3.85
N SER A 34 -9.22 -2.45 3.74
CA SER A 34 -7.83 -2.38 3.29
C SER A 34 -7.01 -1.56 4.28
N VAL A 35 -5.80 -2.01 4.57
CA VAL A 35 -4.84 -1.31 5.44
C VAL A 35 -3.61 -0.97 4.61
N PHE A 36 -3.24 0.31 4.56
CA PHE A 36 -2.02 0.78 3.90
C PHE A 36 -0.95 1.05 4.97
N VAL A 37 0.10 0.23 4.99
CA VAL A 37 1.23 0.37 5.91
C VAL A 37 2.40 0.96 5.14
N PHE A 38 2.78 2.18 5.50
CA PHE A 38 3.96 2.85 4.94
C PHE A 38 5.14 2.65 5.90
N TYR A 39 6.28 2.25 5.37
CA TYR A 39 7.53 2.09 6.14
C TYR A 39 8.67 2.82 5.41
N PRO A 40 9.78 3.15 6.11
CA PRO A 40 10.76 4.10 5.59
C PRO A 40 11.53 3.63 4.33
N ALA A 41 12.10 2.43 4.38
CA ALA A 41 12.83 1.81 3.29
C ALA A 41 13.15 0.34 3.59
N ASP A 42 13.32 -0.45 2.54
CA ASP A 42 13.85 -1.81 2.61
C ASP A 42 15.28 -1.82 3.15
N PHE A 43 15.66 -2.91 3.84
CA PHE A 43 17.02 -3.14 4.36
C PHE A 43 17.54 -2.05 5.32
N THR A 44 16.69 -1.55 6.21
CA THR A 44 17.04 -0.59 7.26
C THR A 44 17.13 -1.22 8.66
N PHE A 45 17.59 -0.44 9.64
CA PHE A 45 17.99 -0.91 10.98
C PHE A 45 16.83 -1.27 11.91
N VAL A 46 15.59 -0.88 11.58
CA VAL A 46 14.42 -1.37 12.29
C VAL A 46 14.23 -2.81 11.84
N CYS A 47 14.53 -3.76 12.73
CA CYS A 47 14.33 -5.19 12.45
C CYS A 47 12.91 -5.41 11.91
N PRO A 48 12.73 -6.15 10.81
CA PRO A 48 11.41 -6.57 10.40
C PRO A 48 10.88 -7.49 11.51
N THR A 49 9.95 -6.99 12.32
CA THR A 49 9.27 -7.74 13.39
C THR A 49 8.39 -8.84 12.82
#